data_AF-A0A383D3Y4-F1
#
_entry.id   AF-A0A383D3Y4-F1
#
_cell.length_a   1.000
_cell.length_b   1.000
_cell.length_c   1.000
_cell.angle_alpha   90.00
_cell.angle_beta   90.00
_cell.angle_gamma   90.00
#
_symmetry.space_group_name_H-M   'P 1'
#
loop_
_entity.id
_entity.type
_entity.pdbx_description
1 polymer ?
#
loop_
_entity_poly.entity_id
_entity_poly.type
_entity_poly.pdbx_seq_one_letter_code
_entity_poly.pdbx_strand_id
1 'polypeptide(L)'
;MSGMTSLVQAAGVIEHKMETVANNLANVNTVGFKEDQPSFREVLSTVQRVVPESLEERFLSHEYLDDYVGMDKSAVIVDEVGKNFEPGRIRSTGNDLDFALANEGFFTIETPQGERFTRNGNFQMDSEGRIVTNEGYVVLGEKGAITVKNGPVHVDESGQVHVDGKISDSFRL
;
A
#
# COMPACT_ATOMS: atom_id res chain seq x y z
N MET A 1 -20.97 0.39 -31.13
CA MET A 1 -21.00 0.88 -29.73
C MET A 1 -19.91 0.34 -28.79
N SER A 2 -19.04 -0.62 -29.18
CA SER A 2 -18.01 -1.19 -28.26
C SER A 2 -16.78 -0.30 -28.09
N GLY A 3 -16.38 0.44 -29.13
CA GLY A 3 -15.23 1.34 -29.04
C GLY A 3 -15.42 2.45 -27.99
N MET A 4 -16.63 2.99 -27.85
CA MET A 4 -16.91 4.04 -26.86
C MET A 4 -16.85 3.49 -25.42
N THR A 5 -17.34 2.28 -25.17
CA THR A 5 -17.23 1.65 -23.84
C THR A 5 -15.80 1.29 -23.48
N SER A 6 -15.02 0.78 -24.43
CA SER A 6 -13.60 0.49 -24.20
C SER A 6 -12.76 1.75 -23.99
N LEU A 7 -13.07 2.85 -24.70
CA LEU A 7 -12.43 4.16 -24.47
C LEU A 7 -12.79 4.74 -23.10
N VAL A 8 -14.04 4.62 -22.66
CA VAL A 8 -14.46 5.07 -21.31
C VAL A 8 -13.79 4.23 -20.22
N GLN A 9 -13.68 2.91 -20.41
CA GLN A 9 -12.97 2.03 -19.48
C GLN A 9 -11.46 2.32 -19.45
N ALA A 10 -10.84 2.55 -20.60
CA ALA A 10 -9.43 2.96 -20.69
C ALA A 10 -9.19 4.31 -20.03
N ALA A 11 -10.10 5.28 -20.19
CA ALA A 11 -10.04 6.56 -19.52
C ALA A 11 -10.09 6.40 -17.99
N GLY A 12 -11.02 5.61 -17.46
CA GLY A 12 -11.09 5.35 -16.01
C GLY A 12 -9.85 4.63 -15.46
N VAL A 13 -9.24 3.74 -16.24
CA VAL A 13 -7.96 3.10 -15.88
C VAL A 13 -6.82 4.12 -15.84
N ILE A 14 -6.77 5.06 -16.79
CA ILE A 14 -5.77 6.14 -16.81
C ILE A 14 -5.98 7.07 -15.61
N GLU A 15 -7.23 7.43 -15.29
CA GLU A 15 -7.57 8.23 -14.11
C GLU A 15 -7.07 7.57 -12.82
N HIS A 16 -7.37 6.29 -12.62
CA HIS A 16 -6.87 5.55 -11.45
C HIS A 16 -5.35 5.46 -11.39
N LYS A 17 -4.66 5.28 -12.53
CA LYS A 17 -3.19 5.33 -12.57
C LYS A 17 -2.67 6.69 -12.10
N MET A 18 -3.28 7.78 -12.59
CA MET A 18 -2.88 9.13 -12.20
C MET A 18 -3.15 9.39 -10.71
N GLU A 19 -4.26 8.92 -10.17
CA GLU A 19 -4.56 9.00 -8.73
C GLU A 19 -3.52 8.26 -7.89
N THR A 20 -3.16 7.03 -8.27
CA THR A 20 -2.13 6.26 -7.55
C THR A 20 -0.77 6.94 -7.62
N VAL A 21 -0.36 7.43 -8.80
CA VAL A 21 0.89 8.17 -8.96
C VAL A 21 0.88 9.46 -8.14
N ALA A 22 -0.24 10.19 -8.13
CA ALA A 22 -0.39 11.40 -7.34
C ALA A 22 -0.30 11.12 -5.84
N ASN A 23 -0.92 10.03 -5.36
CA ASN A 23 -0.87 9.62 -3.97
C ASN A 23 0.55 9.18 -3.56
N ASN A 24 1.22 8.39 -4.40
CA ASN A 24 2.61 7.99 -4.19
C ASN A 24 3.55 9.20 -4.19
N LEU A 25 3.35 10.16 -5.09
CA LEU A 25 4.15 11.38 -5.16
C LEU A 25 3.90 12.31 -3.96
N ALA A 26 2.65 12.46 -3.54
CA ALA A 26 2.29 13.26 -2.37
C ALA A 26 2.93 12.71 -1.09
N ASN A 27 3.03 11.39 -0.99
CA ASN A 27 3.59 10.69 0.17
C ASN A 27 5.05 10.23 0.00
N VAL A 28 5.74 10.65 -1.07
CA VAL A 28 7.12 10.23 -1.36
C VAL A 28 8.11 10.61 -0.24
N ASN A 29 7.79 11.66 0.53
CA ASN A 29 8.58 12.12 1.66
C ASN A 29 7.98 11.72 3.03
N THR A 30 6.84 11.00 3.04
CA THR A 30 6.20 10.53 4.27
C THR A 30 6.98 9.34 4.81
N VAL A 31 7.49 9.45 6.03
CA VAL A 31 8.27 8.39 6.69
C VAL A 31 7.41 7.13 6.87
N GLY A 32 7.92 5.99 6.42
CA GLY A 32 7.24 4.70 6.55
C GLY A 32 6.10 4.46 5.53
N PHE A 33 5.88 5.36 4.57
CA PHE A 33 4.90 5.15 3.49
C PHE A 33 5.31 3.98 2.58
N LYS A 34 4.31 3.23 2.10
CA LYS A 34 4.48 2.10 1.18
C LYS A 34 3.80 2.42 -0.14
N GLU A 35 4.55 2.22 -1.23
CA GLU A 35 4.10 2.53 -2.58
C GLU A 35 2.93 1.63 -2.97
N ASP A 36 1.84 2.25 -3.43
CA ASP A 36 0.71 1.54 -4.02
C ASP A 36 1.07 1.19 -5.47
N GLN A 37 1.04 -0.10 -5.84
CA GLN A 37 1.25 -0.58 -7.21
C GLN A 37 -0.07 -1.09 -7.80
N PRO A 38 -0.67 -0.37 -8.75
CA PRO A 38 -1.92 -0.79 -9.37
C PRO A 38 -1.63 -1.84 -10.45
N SER A 39 -2.27 -3.01 -10.34
CA SER A 39 -2.23 -4.06 -11.35
C SER A 39 -3.49 -4.01 -12.23
N PHE A 40 -3.31 -4.16 -13.55
CA PHE A 40 -4.40 -4.09 -14.53
C PHE A 40 -4.44 -5.38 -15.33
N ARG A 41 -5.64 -5.96 -15.48
CA ARG A 41 -5.84 -7.14 -16.32
C ARG A 41 -6.83 -6.84 -17.42
N GLU A 42 -6.45 -7.18 -18.65
CA GLU A 42 -7.34 -7.16 -19.80
C GLU A 42 -8.15 -8.45 -19.82
N VAL A 43 -9.47 -8.34 -19.64
CA VAL A 43 -10.38 -9.46 -19.80
C VAL A 43 -10.90 -9.42 -21.24
N LEU A 44 -10.43 -10.36 -22.06
CA LEU A 44 -10.99 -10.62 -23.38
C LEU A 44 -12.20 -11.54 -23.21
N SER A 45 -13.41 -11.09 -23.56
CA SER A 45 -14.55 -11.98 -23.59
C SER A 45 -14.51 -12.86 -24.85
N THR A 46 -14.42 -14.18 -24.70
CA THR A 46 -14.53 -15.12 -25.84
C THR A 46 -15.91 -15.01 -26.48
N VAL A 47 -15.96 -14.58 -27.75
CA VAL A 47 -17.18 -14.54 -28.53
C VAL A 47 -17.66 -15.96 -28.81
N GLN A 48 -18.80 -16.35 -28.23
CA GLN A 48 -19.49 -17.57 -28.62
C GLN A 48 -20.14 -17.31 -29.99
N ARG A 49 -19.48 -17.78 -31.04
CA ARG A 49 -19.97 -17.64 -32.41
C ARG A 49 -21.23 -18.51 -32.53
N VAL A 50 -22.41 -17.90 -32.56
CA VAL A 50 -23.65 -18.61 -32.88
C VAL A 50 -23.57 -18.95 -34.37
N VAL A 51 -23.29 -20.21 -34.70
CA VAL A 51 -23.31 -20.71 -36.08
C VAL A 51 -24.78 -21.00 -36.41
N PRO A 52 -25.41 -20.31 -37.37
CA PRO A 52 -26.79 -20.62 -37.74
C PRO A 52 -26.89 -22.05 -38.27
N GLU A 53 -27.84 -22.83 -37.76
CA GLU A 53 -28.00 -24.26 -38.06
C GLU A 53 -28.91 -24.50 -39.26
N SER A 54 -29.60 -23.46 -39.75
CA SER A 54 -30.52 -23.56 -40.90
C SER A 54 -30.32 -22.47 -41.97
N LEU A 55 -30.82 -22.74 -43.17
CA LEU A 55 -30.79 -21.78 -44.29
C LEU A 55 -31.69 -20.56 -44.04
N GLU A 56 -32.81 -20.71 -43.32
CA GLU A 56 -33.68 -19.57 -42.94
C GLU A 56 -33.01 -18.64 -41.92
N GLU A 57 -32.29 -19.20 -40.93
CA GLU A 57 -31.50 -18.41 -39.98
C GLU A 57 -30.39 -17.61 -40.68
N ARG A 58 -29.80 -18.14 -41.76
CA ARG A 58 -28.81 -17.40 -42.56
C ARG A 58 -29.38 -16.17 -43.28
N PHE A 59 -30.62 -16.23 -43.76
CA PHE A 59 -31.27 -15.08 -44.40
C PHE A 59 -31.65 -14.01 -43.38
N LEU A 60 -32.22 -14.41 -42.23
CA LEU A 60 -32.52 -13.48 -41.14
C LEU A 60 -31.27 -12.90 -40.48
N SER A 61 -30.15 -13.66 -40.50
CA SER A 61 -28.88 -13.20 -39.93
C SER A 61 -28.25 -12.03 -40.70
N HIS A 62 -28.43 -11.92 -42.02
CA HIS A 62 -27.83 -10.84 -42.80
C HIS A 62 -28.55 -9.50 -42.62
N GLU A 63 -29.86 -9.52 -42.32
CA GLU A 63 -30.65 -8.30 -42.15
C GLU A 63 -30.65 -7.79 -40.70
N TYR A 64 -30.26 -8.63 -39.73
CA TYR A 64 -30.29 -8.30 -38.29
C TYR A 64 -28.99 -8.53 -37.49
N LEU A 65 -27.96 -9.21 -38.01
CA LEU A 65 -26.75 -9.54 -37.23
C LEU A 65 -25.48 -8.75 -37.59
N ASP A 66 -25.53 -7.77 -38.49
CA ASP A 66 -24.40 -6.85 -38.69
C ASP A 66 -24.13 -5.97 -37.45
N ASP A 67 -25.11 -5.89 -36.53
CA ASP A 67 -24.98 -5.19 -35.24
C ASP A 67 -24.52 -6.10 -34.08
N TYR A 68 -24.45 -7.42 -34.30
CA TYR A 68 -24.19 -8.43 -33.25
C TYR A 68 -22.91 -9.25 -33.43
N VAL A 69 -22.17 -9.05 -34.52
CA VAL A 69 -20.86 -9.68 -34.75
C VAL A 69 -19.78 -8.62 -34.68
N GLY A 70 -18.94 -8.69 -33.65
CA GLY A 70 -17.67 -7.95 -33.63
C GLY A 70 -17.57 -6.82 -32.61
N MET A 71 -18.11 -7.01 -31.40
CA MET A 71 -17.55 -6.30 -30.26
C MET A 71 -16.47 -7.18 -29.64
N ASP A 72 -15.22 -6.94 -30.03
CA ASP A 72 -14.08 -7.21 -29.14
C ASP A 72 -14.37 -6.45 -27.84
N LYS A 73 -14.98 -7.11 -26.87
CA LYS A 73 -15.13 -6.57 -25.52
C LYS A 73 -13.83 -6.90 -24.79
N SER A 74 -12.79 -6.15 -25.14
CA SER A 74 -11.66 -5.95 -24.26
C SER A 74 -12.12 -4.98 -23.16
N ALA A 75 -12.22 -5.50 -21.94
CA ALA A 75 -12.45 -4.70 -20.76
C ALA A 75 -11.18 -4.72 -19.93
N VAL A 76 -10.58 -3.55 -19.70
CA VAL A 76 -9.49 -3.40 -18.74
C VAL A 76 -10.12 -3.13 -17.39
N ILE A 77 -9.94 -4.07 -16.46
CA ILE A 77 -10.39 -3.95 -15.08
C ILE A 77 -9.17 -3.77 -14.18
N VAL A 78 -9.33 -2.98 -13.12
CA VAL A 78 -8.37 -2.92 -12.01
C VAL A 78 -8.56 -4.21 -11.21
N ASP A 79 -7.53 -5.06 -11.18
CA ASP A 79 -7.61 -6.38 -10.54
C ASP A 79 -7.32 -6.25 -9.03
N GLU A 80 -6.24 -5.54 -8.67
CA GLU A 80 -5.82 -5.35 -7.29
C GLU A 80 -4.86 -4.16 -7.15
N VAL A 81 -5.00 -3.37 -6.07
CA VAL A 81 -3.98 -2.40 -5.62
C VAL A 81 -3.13 -3.10 -4.57
N GLY A 82 -2.00 -3.67 -4.99
CA GLY A 82 -1.05 -4.28 -4.07
C GLY A 82 -0.16 -3.22 -3.43
N LYS A 83 0.15 -3.35 -2.13
CA LYS A 83 1.20 -2.54 -1.50
C LYS A 83 2.56 -3.16 -1.79
N ASN A 84 3.49 -2.40 -2.35
CA ASN A 84 4.87 -2.88 -2.47
C ASN A 84 5.54 -2.83 -1.09
N PHE A 85 5.93 -3.99 -0.56
CA PHE A 85 6.61 -4.09 0.74
C PHE A 85 8.13 -3.92 0.66
N GLU A 86 8.70 -3.77 -0.53
CA GLU A 86 10.14 -3.54 -0.71
C GLU A 86 10.65 -2.42 0.23
N PRO A 87 11.83 -2.59 0.84
CA PRO A 87 12.44 -1.55 1.65
C PRO A 87 12.74 -0.32 0.78
N GLY A 88 12.14 0.82 1.13
CA GLY A 88 12.46 2.10 0.52
C GLY A 88 13.87 2.57 0.89
N ARG A 89 14.36 3.62 0.23
CA ARG A 89 15.66 4.20 0.57
C ARG A 89 15.64 4.78 2.00
N ILE A 90 16.45 4.22 2.88
CA ILE A 90 16.68 4.75 4.23
C ILE A 90 17.59 5.98 4.12
N ARG A 91 17.23 7.06 4.82
CA ARG A 91 18.05 8.27 4.96
C ARG A 91 18.27 8.54 6.44
N SER A 92 19.51 8.81 6.82
CA SER A 92 19.81 9.27 8.18
C SER A 92 19.31 10.72 8.34
N THR A 93 18.56 10.97 9.40
CA THR A 93 18.02 12.30 9.74
C THR A 93 18.90 13.06 10.73
N GLY A 94 19.79 12.35 11.44
CA GLY A 94 20.61 12.90 12.52
C GLY A 94 19.86 13.07 13.86
N ASN A 95 18.60 12.61 13.95
CA ASN A 95 17.84 12.55 15.18
C ASN A 95 17.95 11.14 15.79
N ASP A 96 18.26 11.06 17.09
CA ASP A 96 18.49 9.78 17.79
C ASP A 96 17.22 8.96 17.99
N LEU A 97 16.04 9.57 17.84
CA LEU A 97 14.73 8.92 17.97
C LEU A 97 14.03 8.68 16.62
N ASP A 98 14.76 8.83 15.50
CA ASP A 98 14.27 8.47 14.18
C ASP A 98 14.79 7.08 13.79
N PHE A 99 13.88 6.11 13.74
CA PHE A 99 14.20 4.73 13.42
C PHE A 99 13.61 4.31 12.07
N ALA A 100 14.33 3.43 11.38
CA ALA A 100 13.85 2.80 10.16
C ALA A 100 14.08 1.29 10.23
N LEU A 101 13.06 0.53 9.88
CA LEU A 101 13.16 -0.93 9.78
C LEU A 101 13.66 -1.30 8.39
N ALA A 102 14.88 -1.85 8.32
CA ALA A 102 15.47 -2.33 7.08
C ALA A 102 14.76 -3.56 6.52
N ASN A 103 14.23 -4.40 7.40
CA ASN A 103 13.51 -5.62 7.05
C ASN A 103 11.98 -5.41 7.12
N GLU A 104 11.23 -6.47 6.82
CA GLU A 104 9.80 -6.54 7.13
C GLU A 104 9.56 -6.43 8.64
N GLY A 105 8.42 -5.85 9.02
CA GLY A 105 8.06 -5.59 10.42
C GLY A 105 7.38 -4.23 10.61
N PHE A 106 6.81 -4.02 11.80
CA PHE A 106 6.15 -2.79 12.19
C PHE A 106 6.40 -2.49 13.66
N PHE A 107 6.68 -1.23 14.01
CA PHE A 107 6.66 -0.82 15.40
C PHE A 107 5.26 -1.00 15.97
N THR A 108 5.19 -1.59 17.16
CA THR A 108 3.94 -1.72 17.91
C THR A 108 3.71 -0.44 18.72
N ILE A 109 2.52 0.14 18.61
CA ILE A 109 2.10 1.33 19.36
C ILE A 109 0.81 1.07 20.13
N GLU A 110 0.67 1.72 21.28
CA GLU A 110 -0.54 1.67 22.09
C GLU A 110 -1.42 2.88 21.79
N THR A 111 -2.62 2.61 21.23
CA THR A 111 -3.65 3.63 21.00
C THR A 111 -4.79 3.46 22.01
N PRO A 112 -5.66 4.47 22.19
CA PRO A 112 -6.86 4.33 23.02
C PRO A 112 -7.79 3.18 22.58
N GLN A 113 -7.68 2.73 21.33
CA GLN A 113 -8.43 1.61 20.76
C GLN A 113 -7.64 0.28 20.78
N GLY A 114 -6.55 0.21 21.55
CA GLY A 114 -5.67 -0.94 21.69
C GLY A 114 -4.39 -0.86 20.85
N GLU A 115 -3.68 -1.98 20.77
CA GLU A 115 -2.43 -2.06 20.03
C GLU A 115 -2.63 -1.85 18.52
N ARG A 116 -1.71 -1.12 17.89
CA ARG A 116 -1.66 -0.87 16.45
C ARG A 116 -0.22 -0.99 15.95
N PHE A 117 -0.06 -1.08 14.65
CA PHE A 117 1.23 -1.29 13.99
C PHE A 117 1.54 -0.12 13.07
N THR A 118 2.76 0.40 13.14
CA THR A 118 3.24 1.51 12.31
C THR A 118 4.63 1.25 11.77
N ARG A 119 4.91 1.76 10.57
CA ARG A 119 6.27 1.78 10.01
C ARG A 119 6.90 3.17 10.10
N ASN A 120 6.15 4.14 10.61
CA ASN A 120 6.68 5.46 10.92
C ASN A 120 7.51 5.33 12.20
N GLY A 121 8.83 5.49 12.08
CA GLY A 121 9.75 5.49 13.20
C GLY A 121 10.23 6.89 13.60
N ASN A 122 9.53 7.95 13.18
CA ASN A 122 9.78 9.29 13.72
C ASN A 122 9.10 9.40 15.10
N PHE A 123 9.89 9.20 16.14
CA PHE A 123 9.42 9.21 17.52
C PHE A 123 10.01 10.39 18.29
N GLN A 124 9.40 10.67 19.44
CA GLN A 124 9.81 11.69 20.37
C GLN A 124 9.69 11.17 21.80
N MET A 125 10.30 11.89 22.74
CA MET A 125 10.21 11.57 24.16
C MET A 125 9.18 12.48 24.84
N ASP A 126 8.26 11.89 25.60
CA ASP A 126 7.30 12.66 26.40
C ASP A 126 7.88 13.11 27.76
N SER A 127 7.09 13.85 28.53
CA SER A 127 7.47 14.36 29.87
C SER A 127 7.72 13.27 30.91
N GLU A 128 7.21 12.06 30.69
CA GLU A 128 7.42 10.90 31.56
C GLU A 128 8.62 10.05 31.12
N GLY A 129 9.32 10.46 30.06
CA GLY A 129 10.46 9.75 29.49
C GLY A 129 10.06 8.57 28.61
N ARG A 130 8.81 8.46 28.17
CA ARG A 130 8.37 7.39 27.27
C ARG A 130 8.64 7.78 25.82
N ILE A 131 8.99 6.79 25.00
CA ILE A 131 9.05 6.98 23.55
C ILE A 131 7.61 6.95 23.01
N VAL A 132 7.23 8.03 22.33
CA VAL A 132 5.90 8.22 21.77
C VAL A 132 5.97 8.65 20.30
N THR A 133 4.91 8.41 19.55
CA THR A 133 4.75 8.95 18.19
C THR A 133 4.49 10.47 18.22
N ASN A 134 4.48 11.10 17.05
CA ASN A 134 4.10 12.51 16.93
C ASN A 134 2.68 12.80 17.42
N GLU A 135 1.79 11.81 17.31
CA GLU A 135 0.42 11.86 17.82
C GLU A 135 0.33 11.60 19.34
N GLY A 136 1.44 11.24 19.99
CA GLY A 136 1.50 10.95 21.42
C GLY A 136 1.16 9.50 21.80
N TYR A 137 1.08 8.59 20.82
CA TYR A 137 0.87 7.17 21.11
C TYR A 137 2.16 6.52 21.63
N VAL A 138 2.04 5.68 22.65
CA VAL A 138 3.22 5.06 23.29
C VAL A 138 3.77 3.96 22.41
N VAL A 139 5.09 3.95 22.22
CA VAL A 139 5.77 2.87 21.50
C VAL A 139 6.06 1.71 22.47
N LEU A 140 5.69 0.50 22.05
CA LEU A 140 5.81 -0.70 22.85
C LEU A 140 7.08 -1.48 22.51
N GLY A 141 7.74 -1.94 23.56
CA GLY A 141 8.83 -2.90 23.54
C GLY A 141 8.42 -4.23 24.15
N GLU A 142 9.35 -5.17 24.26
CA GLU A 142 9.10 -6.50 24.83
C GLU A 142 8.58 -6.43 26.28
N LYS A 143 9.00 -5.42 27.05
CA LYS A 143 8.58 -5.26 28.46
C LYS A 143 7.39 -4.31 28.65
N GLY A 144 6.77 -3.81 27.58
CA GLY A 144 5.69 -2.82 27.60
C GLY A 144 6.14 -1.47 27.07
N ALA A 145 5.65 -0.37 27.63
CA ALA A 145 6.01 0.98 27.18
C ALA A 145 7.52 1.24 27.31
N ILE A 146 8.18 1.58 26.20
CA ILE A 146 9.62 1.88 26.21
C ILE A 146 9.82 3.21 26.93
N THR A 147 10.49 3.15 28.08
CA THR A 147 10.73 4.31 28.94
C THR A 147 12.23 4.50 29.15
N VAL A 148 12.67 5.73 28.97
CA VAL A 148 14.05 6.20 29.13
C VAL A 148 14.04 7.23 30.25
N LYS A 149 14.59 6.86 31.41
CA LYS A 149 14.54 7.71 32.59
C LYS A 149 15.66 8.75 32.66
N ASN A 150 16.84 8.47 32.07
CA ASN A 150 17.99 9.40 31.96
C ASN A 150 19.04 8.79 31.01
N GLY A 151 19.74 9.64 30.23
CA GLY A 151 20.90 9.24 29.43
C GLY A 151 20.66 9.24 27.92
N PRO A 152 21.74 9.27 27.09
CA PRO A 152 21.62 9.11 25.65
C PRO A 152 20.99 7.76 25.31
N VAL A 153 20.01 7.80 24.42
CA VAL A 153 19.34 6.61 23.89
C VAL A 153 20.06 6.19 22.63
N HIS A 154 20.40 4.92 22.55
CA HIS A 154 20.89 4.33 21.32
C HIS A 154 20.15 3.03 21.07
N VAL A 155 19.66 2.85 19.84
CA VAL A 155 19.05 1.58 19.42
C VAL A 155 20.00 0.92 18.44
N ASP A 156 20.33 -0.34 18.70
CA ASP A 156 21.18 -1.11 17.79
C ASP A 156 20.38 -1.73 16.63
N GLU A 157 21.09 -2.35 15.69
CA GLU A 157 20.50 -3.00 14.50
C GLU A 157 19.54 -4.15 14.85
N SER A 158 19.61 -4.69 16.07
CA SER A 158 18.72 -5.74 16.56
C SER A 158 17.43 -5.21 17.19
N GLY A 159 17.28 -3.89 17.27
CA GLY A 159 16.12 -3.24 17.88
C GLY A 159 16.21 -3.13 19.41
N GLN A 160 17.36 -3.44 20.01
CA GLN A 160 17.55 -3.28 21.45
C GLN A 160 17.81 -1.81 21.79
N VAL A 161 17.06 -1.32 22.76
CA VAL A 161 17.14 0.05 23.28
C VAL A 161 18.14 0.09 24.42
N HIS A 162 19.27 0.76 24.19
CA HIS A 162 20.32 0.99 25.16
C HIS A 162 20.18 2.38 25.77
N VAL A 163 20.30 2.45 27.09
CA VAL A 163 20.30 3.69 27.87
C VAL A 163 21.55 3.67 28.74
N ASP A 164 22.40 4.70 28.61
CA ASP A 164 23.71 4.75 29.29
C ASP A 164 24.58 3.49 29.04
N GLY A 165 24.49 2.90 27.84
CA GLY A 165 25.25 1.72 27.44
C GLY A 165 24.77 0.39 28.05
N LYS A 166 23.58 0.37 28.66
CA LYS A 166 22.92 -0.86 29.13
C LYS A 166 21.61 -1.09 28.37
N ILE A 167 21.33 -2.35 28.07
CA ILE A 167 20.05 -2.77 27.48
C ILE A 167 18.93 -2.45 28.48
N SER A 168 18.06 -1.52 28.10
CA SER A 168 16.86 -1.16 28.84
C SER A 168 15.69 -2.04 28.39
N ASP A 169 15.45 -2.07 27.08
CA ASP A 169 14.34 -2.80 26.45
C ASP A 169 14.69 -3.21 25.01
N SER A 170 13.75 -3.80 24.29
CA SER A 170 13.82 -4.04 22.85
C SER A 170 12.51 -3.66 22.20
N PHE A 171 12.54 -3.08 20.99
CA PHE A 171 11.33 -2.84 20.22
C PHE A 171 10.57 -4.15 19.98
N ARG A 172 9.24 -4.06 20.07
CA ARG A 172 8.33 -5.13 19.68
C ARG A 172 7.90 -4.87 18.23
N LEU A 173 8.38 -5.70 17.31
CA LEU A 173 8.27 -5.52 15.85
C LEU A 173 7.27 -6.46 15.18
#